data_AF-A0A959UUR2-F1
#
_entry.id   AF-A0A959UUR2-F1
#
_cell.length_a   1.000
_cell.length_b   1.000
_cell.length_c   1.000
_cell.angle_alpha   90.00
_cell.angle_beta   90.00
_cell.angle_gamma   90.00
#
_symmetry.space_group_name_H-M   'P 1'
#
loop_
_entity.id
_entity.type
_entity.pdbx_description
1 polymer ?
#
loop_
_entity_poly.entity_id
_entity_poly.type
_entity_poly.pdbx_seq_one_letter_code
_entity_poly.pdbx_strand_id
1 'polypeptide(L)'
;INTTDKYLVGRYDLEFLTLPRLKVEDVTIEQGKTATVLVPQTGVLNILPGTPGYGAVFLREGDRLVHVVDLDPSALRHQYRLLPGNYQVVYRSRSANRTEYSTTKDAVIESGRSVTINF
;
A
#
# COMPACT_ATOMS: atom_id res chain seq x y z
N ILE A 1 -4.93 14.79 6.21
CA ILE A 1 -5.27 13.91 7.37
C ILE A 1 -5.35 14.82 8.60
N ASN A 2 -6.35 14.63 9.45
CA ASN A 2 -6.76 15.57 10.53
C ASN A 2 -7.34 16.89 10.04
N THR A 3 -8.15 16.85 8.98
CA THR A 3 -8.94 18.00 8.51
C THR A 3 -10.43 17.75 8.78
N THR A 4 -11.20 18.83 8.88
CA THR A 4 -12.66 18.78 8.96
C THR A 4 -13.20 19.60 7.81
N ASP A 5 -14.00 18.97 6.96
CA ASP A 5 -14.56 19.57 5.76
C ASP A 5 -16.09 19.53 5.85
N LYS A 6 -16.75 20.59 5.35
CA LYS A 6 -18.22 20.70 5.39
C LYS A 6 -18.83 20.10 4.13
N TYR A 7 -19.82 19.24 4.33
CA TYR A 7 -20.60 18.61 3.27
C TYR A 7 -22.10 18.89 3.44
N LEU A 8 -22.87 18.72 2.36
CA LEU A 8 -24.33 18.72 2.43
C LEU A 8 -24.81 17.41 3.07
N VAL A 9 -26.05 17.42 3.56
CA VAL A 9 -26.69 16.21 4.11
C VAL A 9 -26.90 15.20 2.99
N GLY A 10 -26.49 13.96 3.21
CA GLY A 10 -26.55 12.91 2.19
C GLY A 10 -25.69 11.70 2.51
N ARG A 11 -25.66 10.74 1.59
CA ARG A 11 -24.77 9.57 1.62
C ARG A 11 -23.66 9.76 0.59
N TYR A 12 -22.43 9.43 0.98
CA TYR A 12 -21.24 9.62 0.16
C TYR A 12 -20.35 8.39 0.23
N ASP A 13 -19.73 8.07 -0.90
CA ASP A 13 -18.59 7.16 -0.96
C ASP A 13 -17.32 8.00 -0.91
N LEU A 14 -16.48 7.75 0.09
CA LEU A 14 -15.24 8.49 0.30
C LEU A 14 -14.05 7.64 -0.16
N GLU A 15 -13.16 8.24 -0.94
CA GLU A 15 -11.89 7.63 -1.33
C GLU A 15 -10.72 8.44 -0.80
N PHE A 16 -9.83 7.78 -0.07
CA PHE A 16 -8.59 8.36 0.43
C PHE A 16 -7.43 7.93 -0.46
N LEU A 17 -6.56 8.89 -0.79
CA LEU A 17 -5.39 8.69 -1.64
C LEU A 17 -4.22 7.99 -0.91
N THR A 18 -4.53 6.92 -0.19
CA THR A 18 -3.56 6.04 0.47
C THR A 18 -3.06 4.96 -0.50
N LEU A 19 -2.06 4.19 -0.05
CA LEU A 19 -1.57 3.00 -0.75
C LEU A 19 -1.81 1.76 0.14
N PRO A 20 -2.63 0.79 -0.29
CA PRO A 20 -3.60 0.89 -1.38
C PRO A 20 -4.71 1.93 -1.09
N ARG A 21 -5.52 2.26 -2.11
CA ARG A 21 -6.64 3.20 -1.99
C ARG A 21 -7.62 2.71 -0.91
N LEU A 22 -7.95 3.55 0.06
CA LEU A 22 -8.95 3.25 1.06
C LEU A 22 -10.30 3.83 0.61
N LYS A 23 -11.28 2.95 0.39
CA LYS A 23 -12.66 3.33 0.08
C LYS A 23 -13.54 3.08 1.30
N VAL A 24 -14.36 4.06 1.64
CA VAL A 24 -15.35 3.97 2.71
C VAL A 24 -16.69 4.31 2.09
N GLU A 25 -17.50 3.29 1.87
CA GLU A 25 -18.80 3.41 1.21
C GLU A 25 -19.87 3.83 2.21
N ASP A 26 -20.94 4.45 1.70
CA ASP A 26 -22.18 4.68 2.44
C ASP A 26 -22.05 5.56 3.71
N VAL A 27 -21.08 6.48 3.73
CA VAL A 27 -20.89 7.45 4.82
C VAL A 27 -22.06 8.42 4.85
N THR A 28 -22.80 8.43 5.96
CA THR A 28 -23.98 9.27 6.15
C THR A 28 -23.61 10.57 6.85
N ILE A 29 -23.87 11.70 6.19
CA ILE A 29 -23.70 13.04 6.73
C ILE A 29 -25.07 13.57 7.15
N GLU A 30 -25.23 13.81 8.45
CA GLU A 30 -26.47 14.36 9.04
C GLU A 30 -26.29 15.82 9.45
N GLN A 31 -27.40 16.56 9.46
CA GLN A 31 -27.38 17.97 9.85
C GLN A 31 -26.87 18.13 11.29
N GLY A 32 -25.87 19.01 11.47
CA GLY A 32 -25.33 19.32 12.79
C GLY A 32 -24.49 18.22 13.43
N LYS A 33 -24.21 17.11 12.71
CA LYS A 33 -23.34 16.03 13.19
C LYS A 33 -22.06 15.95 12.37
N THR A 34 -20.98 15.50 13.01
CA THR A 34 -19.71 15.20 12.36
C THR A 34 -19.59 13.69 12.16
N ALA A 35 -19.46 13.25 10.91
CA ALA A 35 -19.12 11.87 10.61
C ALA A 35 -17.60 11.70 10.67
N THR A 36 -17.11 10.92 11.65
CA THR A 36 -15.68 10.67 11.82
C THR A 36 -15.28 9.42 11.05
N VAL A 37 -14.39 9.59 10.07
CA VAL A 37 -13.79 8.46 9.34
C VAL A 37 -12.36 8.26 9.82
N LEU A 38 -12.08 7.06 10.31
CA LEU A 38 -10.76 6.70 10.82
C LEU A 38 -9.92 6.10 9.68
N VAL A 39 -8.89 6.81 9.26
CA VAL A 39 -7.86 6.30 8.35
C VAL A 39 -6.71 5.74 9.19
N PRO A 40 -6.37 4.44 9.06
CA PRO A 40 -5.30 3.87 9.85
C PRO A 40 -3.95 4.50 9.50
N GLN A 41 -3.07 4.61 10.51
CA GLN A 41 -1.73 5.12 10.30
C GLN A 41 -0.95 4.18 9.39
N THR A 42 -0.27 4.73 8.38
CA THR A 42 0.57 3.94 7.46
C THR A 42 1.80 3.37 8.17
N GLY A 43 2.21 2.17 7.78
CA GLY A 43 3.57 1.67 8.01
C GLY A 43 4.51 2.03 6.85
N VAL A 44 5.79 1.70 6.99
CA VAL A 44 6.83 1.93 5.98
C VAL A 44 7.43 0.60 5.53
N LEU A 45 7.44 0.36 4.22
CA LEU A 45 8.13 -0.76 3.60
C LEU A 45 9.38 -0.24 2.88
N ASN A 46 10.55 -0.69 3.30
CA ASN A 46 11.82 -0.45 2.61
C ASN A 46 12.25 -1.71 1.87
N ILE A 47 12.60 -1.56 0.59
CA ILE A 47 13.06 -2.65 -0.27
C ILE A 47 14.45 -2.30 -0.76
N LEU A 48 15.41 -3.18 -0.50
CA LEU A 48 16.82 -2.99 -0.83
C LEU A 48 17.32 -4.17 -1.69
N PRO A 49 17.11 -4.13 -3.00
CA PRO A 49 17.70 -5.12 -3.89
C PRO A 49 19.20 -4.90 -4.07
N GLY A 50 19.98 -5.98 -4.12
CA GLY A 50 21.43 -5.93 -4.34
C GLY A 50 21.85 -5.53 -5.76
N THR A 51 20.93 -5.57 -6.73
CA THR A 51 21.14 -5.13 -8.11
C THR A 51 19.88 -4.41 -8.62
N PRO A 52 19.95 -3.61 -9.70
CA PRO A 52 18.74 -3.06 -10.32
C PRO A 52 17.93 -4.18 -10.96
N GLY A 53 16.61 -4.08 -10.91
CA GLY A 53 15.72 -5.13 -11.38
C GLY A 53 14.25 -4.78 -11.28
N TYR A 54 13.41 -5.58 -11.92
CA TYR A 54 11.98 -5.36 -11.97
C TYR A 54 11.32 -5.99 -10.75
N GLY A 55 10.29 -5.35 -10.22
CA GLY A 55 9.51 -5.92 -9.13
C GLY A 55 8.22 -5.17 -8.89
N ALA A 56 7.37 -5.75 -8.05
CA ALA A 56 6.11 -5.13 -7.64
C ALA A 56 5.74 -5.57 -6.22
N VAL A 57 4.95 -4.73 -5.57
CA VAL A 57 4.35 -4.99 -4.26
C VAL A 57 2.88 -5.31 -4.46
N PHE A 58 2.44 -6.40 -3.83
CA PHE A 58 1.07 -6.89 -3.86
C PHE A 58 0.49 -6.95 -2.44
N LEU A 59 -0.76 -6.54 -2.26
CA LEU A 59 -1.53 -6.78 -1.04
C LEU A 59 -2.20 -8.14 -1.15
N ARG A 60 -2.14 -8.94 -0.09
CA ARG A 60 -2.86 -10.21 0.01
C ARG A 60 -4.23 -10.00 0.64
N GLU A 61 -5.27 -10.20 -0.16
CA GLU A 61 -6.68 -10.16 0.26
C GLU A 61 -7.29 -11.56 0.12
N GLY A 62 -7.26 -12.33 1.21
CA GLY A 62 -7.62 -13.75 1.17
C GLY A 62 -6.70 -14.53 0.23
N ASP A 63 -7.28 -15.17 -0.80
CA ASP A 63 -6.55 -15.92 -1.82
C ASP A 63 -6.11 -15.06 -3.02
N ARG A 64 -6.38 -13.74 -3.00
CA ARG A 64 -6.07 -12.83 -4.10
C ARG A 64 -4.86 -11.97 -3.78
N LEU A 65 -4.05 -11.73 -4.81
CA LEU A 65 -2.98 -10.74 -4.79
C LEU A 65 -3.43 -9.51 -5.59
N VAL A 66 -3.56 -8.38 -4.89
CA VAL A 66 -3.92 -7.09 -5.47
C VAL A 66 -2.65 -6.30 -5.72
N HIS A 67 -2.42 -5.88 -6.95
CA HIS A 67 -1.28 -5.03 -7.30
C HIS A 67 -1.39 -3.66 -6.60
N VAL A 68 -0.30 -3.21 -5.98
CA VAL A 68 -0.28 -1.93 -5.23
C VAL A 68 0.64 -0.93 -5.89
N VAL A 69 1.90 -1.31 -6.15
CA VAL A 69 2.90 -0.42 -6.73
C VAL A 69 4.04 -1.20 -7.38
N ASP A 70 4.55 -0.68 -8.49
CA ASP A 70 5.74 -1.20 -9.15
C ASP A 70 7.02 -0.60 -8.56
N LEU A 71 8.09 -1.40 -8.53
CA LEU A 71 9.42 -0.93 -8.19
C LEU A 71 10.04 -0.23 -9.40
N ASP A 72 10.78 0.85 -9.14
CA ASP A 72 11.62 1.48 -10.17
C ASP A 72 12.77 0.53 -10.56
N PRO A 73 12.83 0.04 -11.80
CA PRO A 73 13.81 -0.97 -12.18
C PRO A 73 15.26 -0.47 -12.21
N SER A 74 15.48 0.84 -12.05
CA SER A 74 16.81 1.46 -11.98
C SER A 74 17.29 1.72 -10.55
N ALA A 75 16.40 1.74 -9.57
CA ALA A 75 16.74 2.09 -8.20
C ALA A 75 17.17 0.86 -7.37
N LEU A 76 18.08 1.10 -6.42
CA LEU A 76 18.55 0.09 -5.44
C LEU A 76 17.90 0.25 -4.06
N ARG A 77 17.00 1.23 -3.93
CA ARG A 77 16.30 1.52 -2.69
C ARG A 77 14.93 2.04 -2.99
N HIS A 78 13.93 1.35 -2.48
CA HIS A 78 12.53 1.75 -2.56
C HIS A 78 11.98 1.96 -1.16
N GLN A 79 11.15 2.98 -0.99
CA GLN A 79 10.43 3.24 0.23
C GLN A 79 8.98 3.56 -0.09
N TYR A 80 8.06 2.76 0.45
CA TYR A 80 6.63 2.95 0.28
C TYR A 80 5.94 3.09 1.63
N ARG A 81 5.01 4.04 1.73
CA ARG A 81 4.12 4.20 2.89
C ARG A 81 2.84 3.45 2.58
N LEU A 82 2.59 2.37 3.30
CA LEU A 82 1.49 1.45 3.00
C LEU A 82 0.55 1.38 4.20
N LEU A 83 -0.75 1.19 3.94
CA LEU A 83 -1.71 0.86 5.00
C LEU A 83 -1.37 -0.51 5.61
N PRO A 84 -1.74 -0.76 6.87
CA PRO A 84 -1.51 -2.04 7.51
C PRO A 84 -2.13 -3.20 6.72
N GLY A 85 -1.40 -4.31 6.60
CA GLY A 85 -1.82 -5.46 5.81
C GLY A 85 -0.71 -6.46 5.56
N ASN A 86 -1.08 -7.59 4.94
CA ASN A 86 -0.14 -8.64 4.53
C ASN A 86 0.25 -8.41 3.09
N TYR A 87 1.53 -8.13 2.84
CA TYR A 87 2.05 -7.84 1.52
C TYR A 87 2.97 -8.95 1.03
N GLN A 88 3.06 -9.06 -0.29
CA GLN A 88 4.02 -9.89 -0.98
C GLN A 88 4.80 -9.02 -1.96
N VAL A 89 6.12 -9.11 -1.90
CA VAL A 89 7.02 -8.41 -2.80
C VAL A 89 7.68 -9.42 -3.72
N VAL A 90 7.52 -9.21 -5.02
CA VAL A 90 8.16 -10.00 -6.07
C VAL A 90 9.23 -9.15 -6.72
N TYR A 91 10.43 -9.72 -6.87
CA TYR A 91 11.57 -9.03 -7.45
C TYR A 91 12.38 -9.97 -8.35
N ARG A 92 12.88 -9.44 -9.47
CA ARG A 92 13.75 -10.13 -10.41
C ARG A 92 14.85 -9.17 -10.86
N SER A 93 16.10 -9.59 -10.75
CA SER A 93 17.24 -8.79 -11.23
C SER A 93 17.15 -8.53 -12.74
N ARG A 94 17.69 -7.40 -13.18
CA ARG A 94 17.68 -7.02 -14.60
C ARG A 94 18.46 -8.00 -15.49
N SER A 95 19.48 -8.64 -14.96
CA SER A 95 20.28 -9.65 -15.67
C SER A 95 19.57 -11.01 -15.81
N ALA A 96 18.57 -11.29 -14.95
CA ALA A 96 17.85 -12.55 -14.98
C ALA A 96 16.72 -12.51 -16.01
N ASN A 97 16.98 -12.94 -17.24
CA ASN A 97 16.03 -12.81 -18.37
C ASN A 97 14.85 -13.80 -18.36
N ARG A 98 14.65 -14.59 -17.30
CA ARG A 98 13.54 -15.54 -17.17
C ARG A 98 12.75 -15.27 -15.90
N THR A 99 11.42 -15.40 -15.98
CA THR A 99 10.50 -15.16 -14.85
C THR A 99 10.72 -16.15 -13.69
N GLU A 100 11.24 -17.34 -13.95
CA GLU A 100 11.58 -18.35 -12.94
C GLU A 100 12.58 -17.85 -11.89
N TYR A 101 13.41 -16.87 -12.23
CA TYR A 101 14.37 -16.27 -11.30
C TYR A 101 13.77 -15.16 -10.42
N SER A 102 12.44 -15.04 -10.37
CA SER A 102 11.78 -14.06 -9.51
C SER A 102 11.77 -14.56 -8.07
N THR A 103 12.35 -13.77 -7.17
CA THR A 103 12.33 -14.03 -5.73
C THR A 103 11.11 -13.35 -5.13
N THR A 104 10.40 -14.08 -4.27
CA THR A 104 9.23 -13.58 -3.57
C THR A 104 9.49 -13.53 -2.07
N LYS A 105 9.11 -12.43 -1.41
CA LYS A 105 9.18 -12.27 0.05
C LYS A 105 7.88 -11.69 0.57
N ASP A 106 7.35 -12.28 1.64
CA ASP A 106 6.19 -11.78 2.34
C ASP A 106 6.62 -10.75 3.41
N ALA A 107 5.79 -9.73 3.62
CA ALA A 107 6.01 -8.67 4.60
C ALA A 107 4.68 -8.26 5.25
N VAL A 108 4.63 -8.25 6.58
CA VAL A 108 3.47 -7.77 7.33
C VAL A 108 3.71 -6.32 7.70
N ILE A 109 2.87 -5.41 7.22
CA ILE A 109 2.96 -3.98 7.53
C ILE A 109 2.00 -3.67 8.66
N GLU A 110 2.52 -3.04 9.71
CA GLU A 110 1.78 -2.60 10.87
C GLU A 110 1.82 -1.08 10.99
N SER A 111 0.79 -0.50 11.61
CA SER A 111 0.65 0.94 11.79
C SER A 111 1.88 1.55 12.46
N GLY A 112 2.49 2.53 11.80
CA GLY A 112 3.63 3.28 12.35
C GLY A 112 4.95 2.51 12.47
N ARG A 113 5.02 1.26 12.02
CA ARG A 113 6.24 0.46 12.01
C ARG A 113 6.93 0.49 10.66
N SER A 114 8.23 0.22 10.67
CA SER A 114 9.06 0.12 9.47
C SER A 114 9.54 -1.31 9.29
N VAL A 115 9.35 -1.86 8.10
CA VAL A 115 9.81 -3.19 7.70
C VAL A 115 10.81 -3.02 6.57
N THR A 116 11.92 -3.73 6.65
CA THR A 116 12.96 -3.70 5.62
C THR A 116 13.18 -5.09 5.08
N ILE A 117 13.14 -5.22 3.75
CA ILE A 117 13.43 -6.46 3.04
C ILE A 117 14.59 -6.25 2.08
N ASN A 118 15.55 -7.18 2.12
CA ASN A 118 16.71 -7.19 1.23
C ASN A 118 16.53 -8.27 0.17
N PHE A 119 16.93 -8.01 -1.08
CA PHE A 119 16.89 -9.00 -2.17
C PHE A 119 18.28 -9.26 -2.74
#